data_AF-A0A0B5ESB4-F1
#
_entry.id   AF-A0A0B5ESB4-F1
#
_cell.length_a   1.000
_cell.length_b   1.000
_cell.length_c   1.000
_cell.angle_alpha   90.00
_cell.angle_beta   90.00
_cell.angle_gamma   90.00
#
_symmetry.space_group_name_H-M   'P 1'
#
loop_
_entity.id
_entity.type
_entity.pdbx_description
1 polymer ?
#
loop_
_entity_poly.entity_id
_entity_poly.type
_entity_poly.pdbx_seq_one_letter_code
_entity_poly.pdbx_strand_id
1 'polypeptide(L)'
;MADPTRDTTAGRVCNDLRNPARRTSRSTDAVMVGYVLERFRYRLASSPPGREHFVLEGGLLPAQFGARRMTRDLDILGRSFPGTGTETIHSIAATAEAHRKHRLRPGEKHHQTRGRNGTR
;
A
#
# COMPACT_ATOMS: atom_id res chain seq x y z
N MET A 1 21.94 3.35 14.19
CA MET A 1 20.95 2.25 14.15
C MET A 1 21.52 1.15 13.27
N ALA A 2 21.60 -0.09 13.76
CA ALA A 2 22.01 -1.23 12.95
C ALA A 2 21.08 -1.41 11.74
N ASP A 3 21.62 -1.89 10.62
CA ASP A 3 20.80 -2.22 9.47
C ASP A 3 19.93 -3.45 9.79
N PRO A 4 18.62 -3.39 9.52
CA PRO A 4 17.74 -4.51 9.80
C PRO A 4 18.14 -5.72 8.95
N THR A 5 18.21 -6.90 9.56
CA THR A 5 18.61 -8.13 8.84
C THR A 5 17.68 -8.42 7.66
N ARG A 6 18.22 -8.91 6.55
CA ARG A 6 17.42 -9.32 5.38
C ARG A 6 16.77 -10.71 5.52
N ASP A 7 17.01 -11.39 6.64
CA ASP A 7 16.42 -12.72 6.90
C ASP A 7 14.90 -12.64 7.10
N THR A 8 14.41 -11.52 7.63
CA THR A 8 12.97 -11.30 7.86
C THR A 8 12.32 -10.53 6.70
N THR A 9 11.03 -10.77 6.46
CA THR A 9 10.25 -9.98 5.50
C THR A 9 10.23 -8.50 5.87
N ALA A 10 10.11 -8.19 7.16
CA ALA A 10 10.12 -6.80 7.65
C ALA A 10 11.46 -6.11 7.35
N GLY A 11 12.59 -6.79 7.57
CA GLY A 11 13.90 -6.22 7.28
C GLY A 11 14.16 -6.06 5.78
N ARG A 12 13.71 -7.00 4.94
CA ARG A 12 13.75 -6.82 3.47
C ARG A 12 12.96 -5.58 3.04
N VAL A 13 11.68 -5.47 3.44
CA VAL A 13 10.83 -4.32 3.11
C VAL A 13 11.44 -3.01 3.61
N CYS A 14 11.93 -2.97 4.85
CA CYS A 14 12.57 -1.78 5.42
C CYS A 14 13.78 -1.33 4.59
N ASN A 15 14.67 -2.27 4.23
CA ASN A 15 15.84 -1.98 3.40
C ASN A 15 15.45 -1.55 1.99
N ASP A 16 14.45 -2.22 1.39
CA ASP A 16 13.99 -1.92 0.04
C ASP A 16 13.31 -0.54 -0.04
N LEU A 17 12.67 -0.05 1.04
CA LEU A 17 12.10 1.30 1.13
C LEU A 17 13.13 2.41 1.41
N ARG A 18 14.27 2.09 2.00
CA ARG A 18 15.38 3.05 2.18
C ARG A 18 16.02 3.45 0.85
N ASN A 19 16.08 2.53 -0.11
CA ASN A 19 16.65 2.78 -1.44
C ASN A 19 15.93 3.91 -2.20
N PRO A 20 14.60 3.89 -2.40
CA PRO A 20 13.89 4.99 -3.05
C PRO A 20 13.96 6.29 -2.25
N ALA A 21 13.94 6.24 -0.91
CA ALA A 21 14.12 7.42 -0.06
C ALA A 21 15.44 8.14 -0.37
N ARG A 22 16.56 7.39 -0.43
CA ARG A 22 17.88 7.92 -0.80
C ARG A 22 17.91 8.47 -2.23
N ARG A 23 17.38 7.73 -3.21
CA ARG A 23 17.39 8.14 -4.63
C ARG A 23 16.57 9.39 -4.92
N THR A 24 15.54 9.63 -4.12
CA THR A 24 14.62 10.77 -4.29
C THR A 24 14.90 11.91 -3.31
N SER A 25 15.97 11.82 -2.51
CA SER A 25 16.28 12.76 -1.43
C SER A 25 15.10 13.00 -0.48
N ARG A 26 14.26 11.98 -0.27
CA ARG A 26 13.10 12.04 0.64
C ARG A 26 13.47 11.45 1.99
N SER A 27 12.80 11.92 3.03
CA SER A 27 12.86 11.30 4.36
C SER A 27 12.42 9.84 4.29
N THR A 28 13.26 8.93 4.82
CA THR A 28 12.93 7.50 4.97
C THR A 28 11.62 7.31 5.73
N ASP A 29 11.39 8.09 6.79
CA ASP A 29 10.14 8.05 7.56
C ASP A 29 8.92 8.38 6.69
N ALA A 30 9.03 9.41 5.84
CA ALA A 30 7.94 9.78 4.93
C ALA A 30 7.63 8.68 3.91
N VAL A 31 8.65 7.98 3.41
CA VAL A 31 8.48 6.83 2.50
C VAL A 31 7.85 5.65 3.24
N MET A 32 8.27 5.37 4.47
CA MET A 32 7.70 4.30 5.31
C MET A 32 6.24 4.55 5.67
N VAL A 33 5.89 5.78 6.08
CA VAL A 33 4.50 6.18 6.33
C VAL A 33 3.67 6.00 5.07
N GLY A 34 4.14 6.53 3.92
CA GLY A 34 3.43 6.39 2.66
C GLY A 34 3.16 4.93 2.30
N TYR A 35 4.17 4.08 2.45
CA TYR A 35 4.03 2.64 2.27
C TYR A 35 2.98 2.04 3.20
N VAL A 36 3.03 2.30 4.51
CA VAL A 36 2.05 1.74 5.47
C VAL A 36 0.63 2.16 5.14
N LEU A 37 0.40 3.44 4.81
CA LEU A 37 -0.91 3.97 4.45
C LEU A 37 -1.45 3.33 3.16
N GLU A 38 -0.60 3.19 2.14
CA GLU A 38 -0.98 2.55 0.88
C GLU A 38 -1.32 1.06 1.09
N ARG A 39 -0.50 0.33 1.86
CA ARG A 39 -0.72 -1.09 2.14
C ARG A 39 -1.96 -1.32 2.99
N PHE A 40 -2.22 -0.47 3.98
CA PHE A 40 -3.44 -0.55 4.77
C PHE A 40 -4.67 -0.27 3.91
N ARG A 41 -4.67 0.81 3.13
CA ARG A 41 -5.77 1.14 2.21
C ARG A 41 -6.02 0.01 1.21
N TYR A 42 -4.98 -0.58 0.66
CA TYR A 42 -5.11 -1.73 -0.24
C TYR A 42 -5.83 -2.90 0.42
N ARG A 43 -5.47 -3.23 1.68
CA ARG A 43 -6.14 -4.30 2.44
C ARG A 43 -7.60 -3.96 2.71
N LEU A 44 -7.89 -2.71 3.09
CA LEU A 44 -9.25 -2.24 3.31
C LEU A 44 -10.08 -2.35 2.03
N ALA A 45 -9.62 -1.77 0.92
CA ALA A 45 -10.34 -1.83 -0.36
C ALA A 45 -10.50 -3.26 -0.91
N SER A 46 -9.65 -4.20 -0.47
CA SER A 46 -9.71 -5.61 -0.86
C SER A 46 -10.53 -6.49 0.08
N SER A 47 -10.92 -6.00 1.26
CA SER A 47 -11.77 -6.74 2.19
C SER A 47 -13.24 -6.50 1.85
N PRO A 48 -14.12 -7.52 1.96
CA PRO A 48 -15.56 -7.33 1.74
C PRO A 48 -16.16 -6.17 2.56
N PRO A 49 -15.99 -6.09 3.90
CA PRO A 49 -16.55 -4.99 4.66
C PRO A 49 -15.90 -3.65 4.31
N GLY A 50 -14.59 -3.66 4.03
CA GLY A 50 -13.82 -2.51 3.57
C GLY A 50 -14.36 -1.88 2.29
N ARG A 51 -14.71 -2.70 1.30
CA ARG A 51 -15.23 -2.24 0.01
C ARG A 51 -16.68 -1.76 0.09
N GLU A 52 -17.48 -2.36 0.95
CA GLU A 52 -18.92 -2.10 1.02
C GLU A 52 -19.26 -0.93 1.93
N HIS A 53 -18.55 -0.78 3.03
CA HIS A 53 -18.96 0.11 4.12
C HIS A 53 -17.97 1.24 4.43
N PHE A 54 -16.83 1.33 3.76
CA PHE A 54 -15.82 2.31 4.11
C PHE A 54 -15.38 3.15 2.91
N VAL A 55 -15.41 4.47 3.07
CA VAL A 55 -15.02 5.45 2.05
C VAL A 55 -13.79 6.21 2.53
N LEU A 56 -12.78 6.34 1.67
CA LEU A 56 -11.59 7.14 1.98
C LEU A 56 -11.96 8.62 1.94
N GLU A 57 -11.61 9.33 3.00
CA GLU A 57 -11.87 10.76 3.15
C GLU A 57 -10.59 11.52 3.55
N GLY A 58 -10.77 12.81 3.82
CA GLY A 58 -9.79 13.63 4.52
C GLY A 58 -8.51 13.89 3.74
N GLY A 59 -7.38 14.02 4.43
CA GLY A 59 -6.14 14.54 3.85
C GLY A 59 -5.45 13.59 2.86
N LEU A 60 -5.64 12.29 3.03
CA LEU A 60 -5.00 11.27 2.20
C LEU A 60 -5.62 11.20 0.78
N LEU A 61 -6.91 11.50 0.65
CA LEU A 61 -7.59 11.51 -0.65
C LEU A 61 -6.97 12.54 -1.63
N PRO A 62 -6.91 13.85 -1.35
CA PRO A 62 -6.28 14.82 -2.26
C PRO A 62 -4.77 14.63 -2.38
N ALA A 63 -4.10 14.10 -1.35
CA ALA A 63 -2.67 13.82 -1.40
C ALA A 63 -2.31 12.77 -2.47
N GLN A 64 -3.18 11.79 -2.72
CA GLN A 64 -2.96 10.80 -3.78
C GLN A 64 -3.05 11.38 -5.19
N PHE A 65 -3.79 12.46 -5.37
CA PHE A 65 -3.88 13.19 -6.64
C PHE A 65 -2.81 14.28 -6.75
N GLY A 66 -1.86 14.35 -5.81
CA GLY A 66 -0.82 15.39 -5.78
C GLY A 66 -1.35 16.78 -5.43
N ALA A 67 -2.63 16.90 -5.06
CA ALA A 67 -3.27 18.17 -4.72
C ALA A 67 -2.93 18.66 -3.30
N ARG A 68 -2.25 17.84 -2.48
CA ARG A 68 -1.81 18.18 -1.12
C ARG A 68 -0.56 17.39 -0.72
N ARG A 69 0.18 17.89 0.27
CA ARG A 69 1.27 17.15 0.93
C ARG A 69 0.73 15.85 1.55
N MET A 70 1.53 14.79 1.51
CA MET A 70 1.27 13.54 2.21
C MET A 70 0.98 13.78 3.72
N THR A 71 -0.08 13.15 4.21
CA THR A 71 -0.44 13.09 5.64
C THR A 71 0.03 11.78 6.28
N ARG A 72 0.11 11.75 7.61
CA ARG A 72 0.29 10.52 8.40
C ARG A 72 -1.04 9.88 8.76
N ASP A 73 -2.13 10.63 8.61
CA ASP A 73 -3.48 10.22 9.00
C ASP A 73 -4.20 9.52 7.85
N LEU A 74 -5.15 8.65 8.21
CA LEU A 74 -6.02 7.97 7.27
C LEU A 74 -7.45 8.10 7.77
N ASP A 75 -8.18 9.01 7.15
CA ASP A 75 -9.57 9.28 7.48
C ASP A 75 -10.48 8.38 6.64
N ILE A 76 -11.43 7.70 7.30
CA ILE A 76 -12.40 6.84 6.64
C ILE A 76 -13.78 7.15 7.19
N LEU A 77 -14.75 7.32 6.30
CA LEU A 77 -16.16 7.35 6.66
C LEU A 77 -16.75 5.94 6.63
N GLY A 78 -17.37 5.52 7.73
CA GLY A 78 -18.23 4.33 7.78
C GLY A 78 -19.61 4.65 7.23
N ARG A 79 -20.01 3.97 6.15
CA ARG A 79 -21.30 4.09 5.49
C ARG A 79 -22.09 2.80 5.62
N SER A 80 -23.29 2.89 6.19
CA SER A 80 -24.21 1.76 6.30
C SER A 80 -23.57 0.50 6.92
N PHE A 81 -22.62 0.70 7.84
CA PHE A 81 -21.95 -0.41 8.52
C PHE A 81 -22.95 -1.07 9.47
N PRO A 82 -23.17 -2.40 9.39
CA PRO A 82 -24.25 -3.07 10.11
C PRO A 82 -23.97 -3.29 11.61
N GLY A 83 -22.75 -3.00 12.09
CA GLY A 83 -22.33 -3.20 13.48
C GLY A 83 -22.29 -1.90 14.32
N THR A 84 -21.93 -2.02 15.60
CA THR A 84 -21.71 -0.87 16.47
C THR A 84 -20.33 -0.25 16.25
N GLY A 85 -20.01 0.82 16.98
CA GLY A 85 -18.66 1.41 16.95
C GLY A 85 -17.56 0.41 17.29
N THR A 86 -17.81 -0.53 18.19
CA THR A 86 -16.83 -1.55 18.60
C THR A 86 -16.56 -2.55 17.47
N GLU A 87 -17.59 -3.08 16.81
CA GLU A 87 -17.42 -3.97 15.65
C GLU A 87 -16.77 -3.26 14.46
N THR A 88 -17.01 -1.96 14.32
CA THR A 88 -16.33 -1.12 13.32
C THR A 88 -14.82 -1.11 13.57
N ILE A 89 -14.40 -0.87 14.82
CA ILE A 89 -12.98 -0.89 15.21
C ILE A 89 -12.36 -2.27 14.99
N HIS A 90 -13.06 -3.35 15.36
CA HIS A 90 -12.57 -4.71 15.13
C HIS A 90 -12.38 -5.04 13.64
N SER A 91 -13.30 -4.60 12.78
CA SER A 91 -13.19 -4.80 11.33
C SER A 91 -11.97 -4.06 10.74
N ILE A 92 -11.72 -2.84 11.23
CA ILE A 92 -10.55 -2.03 10.85
C ILE A 92 -9.25 -2.68 11.34
N ALA A 93 -9.20 -3.14 12.60
CA ALA A 93 -8.05 -3.81 13.17
C ALA A 93 -7.72 -5.13 12.45
N ALA A 94 -8.74 -5.96 12.17
CA ALA A 94 -8.56 -7.19 11.40
C ALA A 94 -8.00 -6.94 10.00
N THR A 95 -8.37 -5.81 9.38
CA THR A 95 -7.80 -5.38 8.10
C THR A 95 -6.32 -5.03 8.20
N ALA A 96 -5.87 -4.46 9.32
CA ALA A 96 -4.46 -4.14 9.55
C ALA A 96 -3.60 -5.42 9.69
N GLU A 97 -4.13 -6.43 10.39
CA GLU A 97 -3.48 -7.72 10.64
C GLU A 97 -3.51 -8.67 9.43
N ALA A 98 -4.38 -8.41 8.45
CA ALA A 98 -4.50 -9.25 7.27
C ALA A 98 -3.19 -9.29 6.46
N HIS A 99 -2.39 -10.33 6.67
CA HIS A 99 -1.18 -10.62 5.90
C HIS A 99 -1.53 -11.45 4.66
N ARG A 100 -1.94 -10.80 3.56
CA ARG A 100 -2.06 -11.51 2.28
C ARG A 100 -0.68 -11.74 1.66
N LYS A 101 -0.33 -13.00 1.39
CA LYS A 101 0.78 -13.36 0.49
C LYS A 101 0.45 -12.75 -0.87
N HIS A 102 1.18 -11.71 -1.27
CA HIS A 102 1.01 -11.13 -2.61
C HIS A 102 1.43 -12.18 -3.64
N ARG A 103 0.47 -12.87 -4.26
CA ARG A 103 0.71 -13.52 -5.54
C ARG A 103 0.62 -12.41 -6.58
N LEU A 104 1.76 -11.85 -6.98
CA LEU A 104 1.85 -11.11 -8.24
C LEU A 104 1.20 -12.00 -9.32
N ARG A 105 0.27 -11.45 -10.09
CA ARG A 105 -0.38 -12.20 -11.18
C ARG A 105 0.72 -12.72 -12.12
N PRO A 106 0.88 -14.04 -12.31
CA PRO A 106 1.79 -14.52 -13.33
C PRO A 106 1.08 -14.37 -14.69
N GLY A 107 1.52 -13.47 -15.57
CA GLY A 107 0.99 -13.52 -16.94
C GLY A 107 1.13 -12.32 -17.88
N GLU A 108 1.56 -11.13 -17.47
CA GLU A 108 1.78 -10.05 -18.46
C GLU A 108 3.14 -10.22 -19.14
N LYS A 109 3.21 -11.16 -20.09
CA LYS A 109 4.31 -11.25 -21.03
C LYS A 109 4.29 -9.97 -21.88
N HIS A 110 5.23 -9.07 -21.64
CA HIS A 110 5.58 -8.03 -22.61
C HIS A 110 5.96 -8.73 -23.91
N HIS A 111 5.09 -8.62 -24.91
CA HIS A 111 5.39 -9.02 -26.28
C HIS A 111 6.36 -7.97 -26.84
N GLN A 112 7.64 -8.15 -26.53
CA GLN A 112 8.70 -7.37 -27.16
C GLN A 112 9.02 -8.06 -28.48
N THR A 113 8.36 -7.62 -29.55
CA THR A 113 8.73 -7.93 -30.94
C THR A 113 10.13 -7.39 -31.20
N ARG A 114 11.13 -8.23 -30.97
CA ARG A 114 12.46 -8.06 -31.57
C ARG A 114 12.37 -8.49 -33.03
N GLY A 115 12.57 -7.53 -33.92
CA GLY A 115 12.72 -7.76 -35.35
C GLY A 115 13.84 -8.75 -35.64
N ARG A 116 13.65 -9.52 -36.70
CA ARG A 116 14.70 -10.31 -37.33
C ARG A 116 14.71 -9.95 -38.81
N ASN A 117 15.60 -9.01 -39.16
CA ASN A 117 16.12 -8.91 -40.51
C ASN A 117 16.82 -10.24 -40.82
N GLY A 118 16.35 -10.92 -41.84
CA GLY A 118 16.91 -12.16 -42.38
C GLY A 118 17.16 -11.98 -43.86
N THR A 119 18.43 -11.78 -44.18
CA THR A 119 19.06 -11.80 -45.50
C THR A 119 18.69 -13.07 -46.27
N ARG A 120 18.25 -12.92 -47.52
CA ARG A 120 18.69 -13.69 -48.69
C ARG A 120 18.16 -13.03 -49.96
#